data_AF-A0A8I1GGP7-F1
#
_entry.id   AF-A0A8I1GGP7-F1
#
_cell.length_a   1.000
_cell.length_b   1.000
_cell.length_c   1.000
_cell.angle_alpha   90.00
_cell.angle_beta   90.00
_cell.angle_gamma   90.00
#
_symmetry.space_group_name_H-M   'P 1'
#
loop_
_entity.id
_entity.type
_entity.pdbx_description
1 polymer ?
#
loop_
_entity_poly.entity_id
_entity_poly.type
_entity_poly.pdbx_seq_one_letter_code
_entity_poly.pdbx_strand_id
1 'polypeptide(L)'
;MSFPALEAIEKLRELRERSALVELESSNRARDIADARADRFEAHLQVRSDAVKNEQARIYGELVDRQITSNELDDIHARVESKNADLRDLAEKAGQAKVEAETAGEKAEAARFRHMRLFKAQQKWAALMNRESQRLDRAEAERDDLVIEDSFHPTRTRW
;
A
#
# COMPACT_ATOMS: atom_id res chain seq x y z
N MET A 1 16.92 16.79 -33.20
CA MET A 1 17.52 15.45 -33.43
C MET A 1 16.96 14.47 -32.39
N SER A 2 16.62 13.23 -32.77
CA SER A 2 16.25 12.16 -31.82
C SER A 2 17.52 11.53 -31.25
N PHE A 3 17.59 11.33 -29.93
CA PHE A 3 18.67 10.62 -29.25
C PHE A 3 18.14 9.26 -28.79
N PRO A 4 18.36 8.17 -29.56
CA PRO A 4 17.74 6.86 -29.30
C PRO A 4 18.02 6.31 -27.89
N ALA A 5 19.18 6.64 -27.33
CA ALA A 5 19.56 6.25 -25.97
C ALA A 5 18.75 6.99 -24.89
N LEU A 6 18.43 8.27 -25.08
CA LEU A 6 17.63 9.06 -24.12
C LEU A 6 16.17 8.63 -24.14
N GLU A 7 15.62 8.36 -25.33
CA GLU A 7 14.27 7.81 -25.48
C GLU A 7 14.12 6.42 -24.83
N ALA A 8 15.14 5.57 -24.95
CA ALA A 8 15.16 4.26 -24.29
C ALA A 8 15.18 4.39 -22.76
N ILE A 9 15.96 5.34 -22.22
CA ILE A 9 16.02 5.62 -20.77
C ILE A 9 14.67 6.16 -20.27
N GLU A 10 14.03 7.05 -21.03
CA GLU A 10 12.71 7.58 -20.70
C GLU A 10 11.65 6.48 -20.65
N LYS A 11 11.57 5.63 -21.68
CA LYS A 11 10.66 4.47 -21.69
C LYS A 11 10.90 3.53 -20.51
N LEU A 12 12.15 3.24 -20.17
CA LEU A 12 12.48 2.40 -19.01
C LEU A 12 12.04 3.04 -17.68
N ARG A 13 12.13 4.37 -17.55
CA ARG A 13 11.67 5.09 -16.36
C ARG A 13 10.15 5.07 -16.24
N GLU A 14 9.44 5.33 -17.34
CA GLU A 14 7.98 5.23 -17.39
C GLU A 14 7.50 3.84 -17.01
N LEU A 15 8.10 2.79 -17.60
CA LEU A 15 7.72 1.42 -17.28
C LEU A 15 7.92 1.10 -15.80
N ARG A 16 9.04 1.55 -15.20
CA ARG A 16 9.29 1.35 -13.77
C ARG A 16 8.29 2.08 -12.88
N GLU A 17 7.92 3.31 -13.23
CA GLU A 17 6.92 4.07 -12.48
C GLU A 17 5.54 3.43 -12.58
N ARG A 18 5.11 3.04 -13.79
CA ARG A 18 3.84 2.32 -13.99
C ARG A 18 3.81 1.00 -13.23
N SER A 19 4.89 0.22 -13.27
CA SER A 19 4.99 -1.01 -12.49
C SER A 19 4.86 -0.76 -10.99
N ALA A 20 5.48 0.31 -10.47
CA ALA A 20 5.36 0.67 -9.06
C ALA A 20 3.96 1.18 -8.69
N LEU A 21 3.25 1.84 -9.61
CA LEU A 21 1.86 2.24 -9.43
C LEU A 21 0.93 1.01 -9.33
N VAL A 22 1.10 0.04 -10.24
CA VAL A 22 0.35 -1.23 -10.20
C VAL A 22 0.63 -2.00 -8.90
N GLU A 23 1.88 -2.04 -8.46
CA GLU A 23 2.26 -2.65 -7.18
C GLU A 23 1.60 -1.95 -5.99
N LEU A 24 1.56 -0.61 -5.99
CA LEU A 24 0.89 0.19 -4.97
C LEU A 24 -0.62 -0.08 -4.93
N GLU A 25 -1.28 -0.10 -6.09
CA GLU A 25 -2.71 -0.40 -6.16
C GLU A 25 -3.02 -1.81 -5.65
N SER A 26 -2.22 -2.80 -6.05
CA SER A 26 -2.34 -4.17 -5.57
C SER A 26 -2.15 -4.26 -4.06
N SER A 27 -1.14 -3.56 -3.53
CA SER A 27 -0.84 -3.54 -2.10
C SER A 27 -1.95 -2.87 -1.29
N ASN A 28 -2.54 -1.77 -1.80
CA ASN A 28 -3.67 -1.12 -1.17
C ASN A 28 -4.89 -2.05 -1.10
N ARG A 29 -5.22 -2.74 -2.20
CA ARG A 29 -6.32 -3.72 -2.20
C ARG A 29 -6.07 -4.84 -1.19
N ALA A 30 -4.84 -5.35 -1.12
CA ALA A 30 -4.48 -6.38 -0.15
C ALA A 30 -4.65 -5.90 1.29
N ARG A 31 -4.23 -4.65 1.59
CA ARG A 31 -4.44 -4.01 2.89
C ARG A 31 -5.93 -3.88 3.21
N ASP A 32 -6.72 -3.32 2.29
CA ASP A 32 -8.15 -3.10 2.53
C ASP A 32 -8.90 -4.43 2.77
N ILE A 33 -8.50 -5.52 2.10
CA ILE A 33 -9.04 -6.86 2.35
C ILE A 33 -8.64 -7.36 3.75
N ALA A 34 -7.38 -7.15 4.15
CA ALA A 34 -6.88 -7.59 5.45
C ALA A 34 -7.53 -6.81 6.60
N ASP A 35 -7.67 -5.49 6.47
CA ASP A 35 -8.40 -4.63 7.41
C ASP A 35 -9.86 -5.10 7.55
N ALA A 36 -10.56 -5.30 6.43
CA ALA A 36 -11.94 -5.78 6.45
C ALA A 36 -12.08 -7.18 7.08
N ARG A 37 -11.06 -8.03 6.95
CA ARG A 37 -11.02 -9.35 7.60
C ARG A 37 -10.81 -9.21 9.12
N ALA A 38 -9.91 -8.33 9.55
CA ALA A 38 -9.65 -8.05 10.96
C ALA A 38 -10.92 -7.50 11.64
N ASP A 39 -11.57 -6.50 11.04
CA ASP A 39 -12.81 -5.90 11.54
C ASP A 39 -13.92 -6.92 11.71
N ARG A 40 -14.07 -7.86 10.76
CA ARG A 40 -15.05 -8.94 10.85
C ARG A 40 -14.77 -9.89 12.00
N PHE A 41 -13.52 -10.25 12.23
CA PHE A 41 -13.16 -11.11 13.35
C PHE A 41 -13.36 -10.41 14.69
N GLU A 42 -13.02 -9.12 14.78
CA GLU A 42 -13.24 -8.33 15.99
C GLU A 42 -14.75 -8.20 16.29
N ALA A 43 -15.56 -7.88 15.28
CA ALA A 43 -17.02 -7.84 15.43
C ALA A 43 -17.60 -9.21 15.84
N HIS A 44 -17.13 -10.30 15.22
CA HIS A 44 -17.57 -11.64 15.57
C HIS A 44 -17.15 -12.03 17.00
N LEU A 45 -15.93 -11.66 17.41
CA LEU A 45 -15.43 -11.88 18.77
C LEU A 45 -16.27 -11.12 19.80
N GLN A 46 -16.61 -9.86 19.51
CA GLN A 46 -17.45 -9.05 20.40
C GLN A 46 -18.82 -9.69 20.59
N VAL A 47 -19.53 -10.00 19.50
CA VAL A 47 -20.86 -10.64 19.54
C VAL A 47 -20.80 -11.97 20.29
N ARG A 48 -19.78 -12.79 20.03
CA ARG A 48 -19.64 -14.09 20.68
C ARG A 48 -19.29 -13.96 22.16
N SER A 49 -18.43 -13.01 22.52
CA SER A 49 -18.07 -12.73 23.90
C SER A 49 -19.29 -12.32 24.72
N ASP A 50 -20.11 -11.42 24.19
CA ASP A 50 -21.32 -10.95 24.86
C ASP A 50 -22.36 -12.06 25.01
N ALA A 51 -22.53 -12.90 23.99
CA ALA A 51 -23.39 -14.08 24.07
C ALA A 51 -22.94 -15.05 25.17
N VAL A 52 -21.64 -15.35 25.26
CA VAL A 52 -21.08 -16.23 26.28
C VAL A 52 -21.22 -15.63 27.67
N LYS A 53 -20.97 -14.32 27.85
CA LYS A 53 -21.16 -13.63 29.14
C LYS A 53 -22.62 -13.69 29.60
N ASN A 54 -23.57 -13.44 28.70
CA ASN A 54 -25.00 -13.51 29.03
C ASN A 54 -25.43 -14.92 29.42
N GLU A 55 -24.92 -15.93 28.71
CA GLU A 55 -25.22 -17.32 29.02
C GLU A 55 -24.58 -17.78 30.34
N GLN A 56 -23.33 -17.38 30.60
CA GLN A 56 -22.65 -17.62 31.88
C GLN A 56 -23.41 -16.94 33.02
N ALA A 57 -23.82 -15.69 32.86
CA ALA A 57 -24.63 -14.97 33.85
C ALA A 57 -25.96 -15.67 34.12
N ARG A 58 -26.63 -16.21 33.09
CA ARG A 58 -27.85 -16.99 33.24
C ARG A 58 -27.60 -18.29 34.01
N ILE A 59 -26.57 -19.05 33.63
CA ILE A 59 -26.17 -20.29 34.30
C ILE A 59 -25.87 -20.02 35.78
N TYR A 60 -25.02 -19.03 36.08
CA TYR A 60 -24.69 -18.69 37.46
C TYR A 60 -25.89 -18.15 38.24
N GLY A 61 -26.78 -17.38 37.61
CA GLY A 61 -28.03 -16.94 38.23
C GLY A 61 -28.96 -18.08 38.60
N GLU A 62 -29.15 -19.07 37.70
CA GLU A 62 -29.94 -20.28 37.96
C GLU A 62 -29.35 -21.15 39.09
N LEU A 63 -28.03 -21.07 39.31
CA LEU A 63 -27.32 -21.83 40.34
C LEU A 63 -27.47 -21.24 41.75
N VAL A 64 -27.61 -19.92 41.89
CA VAL A 64 -27.60 -19.24 43.19
C VAL A 64 -28.71 -19.73 44.13
N ASP A 65 -29.88 -20.08 43.59
CA ASP A 65 -31.05 -20.46 44.39
C ASP A 65 -31.36 -21.97 44.37
N ARG A 66 -30.52 -22.79 43.72
CA ARG A 66 -30.78 -24.22 43.49
C ARG A 66 -29.79 -25.11 44.24
N GLN A 67 -30.29 -26.17 44.89
CA GLN A 67 -29.42 -27.29 45.30
C GLN A 67 -29.03 -28.09 44.06
N ILE A 68 -27.73 -28.16 43.79
CA ILE A 68 -27.17 -28.77 42.58
C ILE A 68 -26.32 -29.97 42.99
N THR A 69 -26.42 -31.06 42.23
CA THR A 69 -25.58 -32.23 42.42
C THR A 69 -24.18 -32.02 41.83
N SER A 70 -23.18 -32.79 42.30
CA SER A 70 -21.82 -32.71 41.75
C SER A 70 -21.79 -32.90 40.23
N ASN A 71 -22.57 -33.86 39.71
CA ASN A 71 -22.60 -34.16 38.28
C ASN A 71 -23.18 -32.98 37.45
N GLU A 72 -24.23 -32.33 37.94
CA GLU A 72 -24.80 -31.14 37.27
C GLU A 72 -23.81 -29.96 37.26
N LEU A 73 -23.01 -29.82 38.32
CA LEU A 73 -21.96 -28.81 38.39
C LEU A 73 -20.85 -29.09 37.37
N ASP A 74 -20.40 -30.35 37.26
CA ASP A 74 -19.38 -30.77 36.30
C ASP A 74 -19.83 -30.53 34.84
N ASP A 75 -21.09 -30.85 34.51
CA ASP A 75 -21.67 -30.60 33.19
C ASP A 75 -21.69 -29.10 32.84
N ILE A 76 -22.03 -28.26 33.83
CA ILE A 76 -22.04 -26.81 33.67
C ILE A 76 -20.63 -26.28 33.46
N HIS A 77 -19.66 -26.73 34.26
CA HIS A 77 -18.25 -26.37 34.11
C HIS A 77 -17.74 -26.74 32.72
N ALA A 78 -17.98 -27.97 32.26
CA ALA A 78 -17.56 -28.42 30.94
C ALA A 78 -18.15 -27.56 29.81
N ARG A 79 -19.44 -27.19 29.91
CA ARG A 79 -20.10 -26.30 28.94
C ARG A 79 -19.51 -24.89 28.93
N VAL A 80 -19.21 -24.33 30.11
CA VAL A 80 -18.57 -23.01 30.24
C VAL A 80 -17.15 -23.02 29.68
N GLU A 81 -16.38 -24.06 29.99
CA GLU A 81 -15.01 -24.24 29.49
C GLU A 81 -14.97 -24.40 27.97
N SER A 82 -15.85 -25.22 27.39
CA SER A 82 -15.95 -25.38 25.93
C SER A 82 -16.22 -24.05 25.23
N LYS A 83 -17.14 -23.23 25.74
CA LYS A 83 -17.42 -21.90 25.17
C LYS A 83 -16.24 -20.94 25.32
N ASN A 84 -15.55 -20.99 26.45
CA ASN A 84 -14.36 -20.18 26.67
C ASN A 84 -13.21 -20.63 25.75
N ALA A 85 -13.10 -21.91 25.43
CA ALA A 85 -12.16 -22.42 24.43
C ALA A 85 -12.49 -21.85 23.03
N ASP A 86 -13.76 -21.92 22.60
CA ASP A 86 -14.20 -21.33 21.32
C ASP A 86 -13.86 -19.83 21.22
N LEU A 87 -14.03 -19.09 22.33
CA LEU A 87 -13.68 -17.66 22.40
C LEU A 87 -12.18 -17.42 22.29
N ARG A 88 -11.34 -18.26 22.91
CA ARG A 88 -9.88 -18.16 22.80
C ARG A 88 -9.43 -18.41 21.37
N ASP A 89 -9.94 -19.45 20.72
CA ASP A 89 -9.64 -19.76 19.32
C ASP A 89 -10.05 -18.61 18.39
N LEU A 90 -11.20 -17.99 18.65
CA LEU A 90 -11.67 -16.84 17.88
C LEU A 90 -10.81 -15.59 18.14
N ALA A 91 -10.41 -15.35 19.39
CA ALA A 91 -9.52 -14.26 19.75
C ALA A 91 -8.13 -14.42 19.12
N GLU A 92 -7.61 -15.65 19.05
CA GLU A 92 -6.36 -15.94 18.36
C GLU A 92 -6.48 -15.62 16.86
N LYS A 93 -7.55 -16.06 16.20
CA LYS A 93 -7.82 -15.73 14.79
C LYS A 93 -7.96 -14.23 14.55
N ALA A 94 -8.62 -13.51 15.46
CA ALA A 94 -8.71 -12.05 15.40
C ALA A 94 -7.34 -11.38 15.52
N GLY A 95 -6.51 -11.86 16.45
CA GLY A 95 -5.13 -11.41 16.62
C GLY A 95 -4.28 -11.66 15.37
N GLN A 96 -4.36 -12.86 14.79
CA GLN A 96 -3.67 -13.20 13.54
C GLN A 96 -4.11 -12.29 12.38
N ALA A 97 -5.42 -12.07 12.22
CA ALA A 97 -5.95 -11.19 11.17
C ALA A 97 -5.47 -9.73 11.34
N LYS A 98 -5.34 -9.25 12.58
CA LYS A 98 -4.79 -7.91 12.86
C LYS A 98 -3.32 -7.80 12.47
N VAL A 99 -2.50 -8.80 12.80
CA VAL A 99 -1.09 -8.84 12.39
C VAL A 99 -0.95 -8.90 10.87
N GLU A 100 -1.82 -9.66 10.19
CA GLU A 100 -1.88 -9.68 8.72
C GLU A 100 -2.21 -8.29 8.15
N ALA A 101 -3.18 -7.58 8.75
CA ALA A 101 -3.58 -6.22 8.35
C ALA A 101 -2.45 -5.21 8.54
N GLU A 102 -1.77 -5.23 9.69
CA GLU A 102 -0.59 -4.41 9.96
C GLU A 102 0.52 -4.67 8.93
N THR A 103 0.84 -5.95 8.68
CA THR A 103 1.85 -6.34 7.68
C THR A 103 1.46 -5.90 6.27
N ALA A 104 0.19 -5.96 5.90
CA ALA A 104 -0.30 -5.46 4.62
C ALA A 104 -0.21 -3.93 4.53
N GLY A 105 -0.47 -3.23 5.64
CA GLY A 105 -0.27 -1.79 5.78
C GLY A 105 1.17 -1.36 5.54
N GLU A 106 2.13 -2.03 6.17
CA GLU A 106 3.57 -1.79 5.97
C GLU A 106 3.99 -2.00 4.51
N LYS A 107 3.48 -3.06 3.86
CA LYS A 107 3.76 -3.34 2.43
C LYS A 107 3.19 -2.25 1.52
N ALA A 108 1.95 -1.81 1.78
CA ALA A 108 1.32 -0.74 1.01
C ALA A 108 2.07 0.59 1.19
N GLU A 109 2.54 0.89 2.39
CA GLU A 109 3.35 2.07 2.66
C GLU A 109 4.72 2.01 1.97
N ALA A 110 5.39 0.85 2.00
CA ALA A 110 6.64 0.64 1.27
C ALA A 110 6.45 0.82 -0.25
N ALA A 111 5.36 0.27 -0.81
CA ALA A 111 5.02 0.45 -2.22
C ALA A 111 4.74 1.93 -2.54
N ARG A 112 4.06 2.66 -1.64
CA ARG A 112 3.79 4.10 -1.79
C ARG A 112 5.07 4.91 -1.82
N PHE A 113 6.02 4.62 -0.94
CA PHE A 113 7.33 5.27 -0.94
C PHE A 113 8.13 4.96 -2.21
N ARG A 114 8.11 3.71 -2.68
CA ARG A 114 8.75 3.32 -3.95
C ARG A 114 8.17 4.08 -5.13
N HIS A 115 6.84 4.08 -5.27
CA HIS A 115 6.14 4.82 -6.32
C HIS A 115 6.46 6.31 -6.28
N MET A 116 6.33 6.96 -5.12
CA MET A 116 6.61 8.39 -4.98
C MET A 116 8.07 8.73 -5.35
N ARG A 117 9.03 7.87 -5.01
CA ARG A 117 10.44 8.08 -5.36
C ARG A 117 10.65 8.01 -6.88
N LEU A 118 10.05 7.04 -7.55
CA LEU A 118 10.16 6.87 -9.00
C LEU A 118 9.47 8.00 -9.75
N PHE A 119 8.26 8.38 -9.33
CA PHE A 119 7.52 9.50 -9.87
C PHE A 119 8.32 10.82 -9.77
N LYS A 120 8.89 11.12 -8.59
CA LYS A 120 9.77 12.29 -8.43
C LYS A 120 11.02 12.22 -9.32
N ALA A 121 11.61 11.03 -9.49
CA ALA A 121 12.76 10.85 -10.36
C ALA A 121 12.41 11.06 -11.84
N GLN A 122 11.20 10.68 -12.26
CA GLN A 122 10.67 10.91 -13.60
C GLN A 122 10.41 12.40 -13.84
N GLN A 123 9.79 13.11 -12.89
CA GLN A 123 9.59 14.56 -13.00
C GLN A 123 10.90 15.33 -13.12
N LYS A 124 11.92 14.97 -12.31
CA LYS A 124 13.26 15.57 -12.41
C LYS A 124 13.89 15.31 -13.77
N TRP A 125 13.72 14.10 -14.31
CA TRP A 125 14.23 13.76 -15.64
C TRP A 125 13.56 14.58 -16.74
N ALA A 126 12.23 14.67 -16.75
CA ALA A 126 11.49 15.49 -17.71
C ALA A 126 11.92 16.96 -17.66
N ALA A 127 12.12 17.52 -16.45
CA ALA A 127 12.61 18.87 -16.28
C ALA A 127 14.04 19.07 -16.83
N LEU A 128 14.93 18.09 -16.67
CA LEU A 128 16.28 18.11 -17.25
C LEU A 128 16.24 18.03 -18.78
N MET A 129 15.42 17.14 -19.33
CA MET A 129 15.26 16.99 -20.79
C MET A 129 14.72 18.27 -21.44
N ASN A 130 13.73 18.91 -20.82
CA ASN A 130 13.22 20.20 -21.29
C ASN A 130 14.30 21.30 -21.28
N ARG A 131 15.14 21.36 -20.23
CA ARG A 131 16.24 22.32 -20.17
C ARG A 131 17.29 22.07 -21.24
N GLU A 132 17.64 20.81 -21.49
CA GLU A 132 18.64 20.47 -22.51
C GLU A 132 18.10 20.74 -23.92
N SER A 133 16.82 20.46 -24.19
CA SER A 133 16.17 20.84 -25.45
C SER A 133 16.26 22.34 -25.68
N GLN A 134 15.85 23.16 -24.69
CA GLN A 134 15.94 24.62 -24.78
C GLN A 134 17.37 25.13 -25.02
N ARG A 135 18.38 24.43 -24.47
CA ARG A 135 19.79 24.78 -24.69
C ARG A 135 20.22 24.47 -26.12
N LEU A 136 19.82 23.32 -26.66
CA LEU A 136 20.10 22.93 -28.04
C LEU A 136 19.39 23.85 -29.03
N ASP A 137 18.12 24.17 -28.80
CA ASP A 137 17.34 25.08 -29.66
C ASP A 137 17.99 26.47 -29.74
N ARG A 138 18.53 26.98 -28.62
CA ARG A 138 19.29 28.24 -28.60
C ARG A 138 20.61 28.15 -29.35
N ALA A 139 21.36 27.07 -29.18
CA ALA A 139 22.62 26.87 -29.89
C ALA A 139 22.41 26.69 -31.41
N GLU A 140 21.30 26.08 -31.81
CA GLU A 140 20.88 26.00 -33.22
C GLU A 140 20.53 27.39 -33.76
N ALA A 141 19.75 28.20 -33.03
CA ALA A 141 19.44 29.57 -33.44
C ALA A 141 20.70 30.45 -33.56
N GLU A 142 21.61 30.40 -32.59
CA GLU A 142 22.89 31.13 -32.65
C GLU A 142 23.75 30.71 -33.86
N ARG A 143 23.75 29.41 -34.19
CA ARG A 143 24.46 28.90 -35.36
C ARG A 143 23.81 29.37 -36.66
N ASP A 144 22.49 29.35 -36.74
CA ASP A 144 21.76 29.82 -37.92
C ASP A 144 21.97 31.33 -38.14
N ASP A 145 21.97 32.13 -37.08
CA ASP A 145 22.30 33.56 -37.14
C ASP A 145 23.72 33.79 -37.68
N LEU A 146 24.72 33.03 -37.23
CA LEU A 146 26.10 33.10 -37.75
C LEU A 146 26.19 32.70 -39.23
N VAL A 147 25.44 31.68 -39.66
CA VAL A 147 25.39 31.26 -41.08
C VAL A 147 24.75 32.35 -41.94
N ILE A 148 23.72 33.03 -41.43
CA ILE A 148 23.09 34.17 -42.10
C ILE A 148 24.10 35.32 -42.22
N GLU A 149 24.79 35.70 -41.14
CA GLU A 149 25.82 36.76 -41.18
C GLU A 149 26.94 36.46 -42.19
N ASP A 150 27.46 35.23 -42.20
CA ASP A 150 28.50 34.80 -43.15
C ASP A 150 28.02 34.81 -44.61
N SER A 151 26.74 34.54 -44.87
CA SER A 151 26.16 34.57 -46.21
C SER A 151 25.82 35.98 -46.71
N PHE A 152 25.65 36.96 -45.81
CA PHE A 152 25.57 38.39 -46.17
C PHE A 152 26.95 39.05 -46.30
N HIS A 153 28.00 38.47 -45.72
CA HIS A 153 29.39 38.95 -45.83
C HIS A 153 30.36 37.86 -46.30
N PRO A 154 30.22 37.36 -47.54
CA PRO A 154 31.10 36.32 -48.07
C PRO A 154 32.46 36.93 -48.36
N THR A 155 33.34 36.93 -47.36
CA THR A 155 34.70 37.47 -47.42
C THR A 155 34.79 38.96 -47.80
N ARG A 156 35.12 39.80 -46.81
CA ARG A 156 36.19 40.78 -47.04
C ARG A 156 37.44 39.96 -47.36
N THR A 157 37.70 39.76 -48.64
CA THR A 157 38.95 39.22 -49.15
C THR A 157 40.07 40.11 -48.59
N ARG A 158 40.79 39.63 -47.58
CA ARG A 158 42.04 40.26 -47.15
C ARG A 158 43.05 39.98 -48.26
N TRP A 159 43.33 41.02 -49.04
CA TRP A 159 44.58 41.15 -49.77
C TRP A 159 45.73 41.32 -48.78
#